data_AF-A0A9P5QRM7-F1
#
_entry.id   AF-A0A9P5QRM7-F1
#
_cell.length_a   1.000
_cell.length_b   1.000
_cell.length_c   1.000
_cell.angle_alpha   90.00
_cell.angle_beta   90.00
_cell.angle_gamma   90.00
#
_symmetry.space_group_name_H-M   'P 1'
#
loop_
_entity.id
_entity.type
_entity.pdbx_description
1 polymer ?
#
loop_
_entity_poly.entity_id
_entity_poly.type
_entity_poly.pdbx_seq_one_letter_code
_entity_poly.pdbx_strand_id
1 'polypeptide(L)'
;MSGNQVEFIPLLELKFDSYGVNVRGEVGLQRPAFPRNDRSKGYAMRFSMTDPDTENKRWVYLTAPKVSDFPVMKRGYVLELTNANFTYEEENGWEIRASYSMGCTWSACPGEFN
;
A
#
# COMPACT_ATOMS: atom_id res chain seq x y z
N MET A 1 5.04 29.70 -6.88
CA MET A 1 4.98 28.60 -5.90
C MET A 1 5.18 27.32 -6.69
N SER A 2 6.40 26.77 -6.71
CA SER A 2 6.63 25.44 -7.27
C SER A 2 5.88 24.46 -6.39
N GLY A 3 4.80 23.87 -6.90
CA GLY A 3 4.12 22.79 -6.19
C GLY A 3 5.14 21.69 -5.93
N ASN A 4 5.29 21.26 -4.69
CA ASN A 4 6.05 20.05 -4.39
C ASN A 4 5.36 18.91 -5.14
N GLN A 5 5.99 18.47 -6.23
CA GLN A 5 5.54 17.30 -6.95
C GLN A 5 5.80 16.09 -6.05
N VAL A 6 4.74 15.33 -5.76
CA VAL A 6 4.86 14.10 -4.98
C VAL A 6 5.56 13.06 -5.86
N GLU A 7 6.74 12.61 -5.43
CA GLU A 7 7.51 11.58 -6.12
C GLU A 7 7.04 10.20 -5.68
N PHE A 8 6.71 9.34 -6.65
CA PHE A 8 6.30 7.95 -6.42
C PHE A 8 7.42 7.01 -6.87
N ILE A 9 7.83 6.11 -5.97
CA ILE A 9 8.90 5.15 -6.22
C ILE A 9 8.28 3.90 -6.86
N PRO A 10 8.85 3.41 -7.98
CA PRO A 10 8.41 2.16 -8.60
C PRO A 10 8.52 0.97 -7.63
N LEU A 11 7.60 0.01 -7.72
CA LEU A 11 7.57 -1.13 -6.79
C LEU A 11 8.82 -2.02 -6.87
N LEU A 12 9.51 -2.02 -8.01
CA LEU A 12 10.78 -2.73 -8.20
C LEU A 12 11.95 -2.04 -7.50
N GLU A 13 11.86 -0.74 -7.28
CA GLU A 13 12.92 0.09 -6.68
C GLU A 13 12.84 0.15 -5.16
N LEU A 14 11.79 -0.43 -4.56
CA LEU A 14 11.66 -0.57 -3.12
C LEU A 14 12.81 -1.41 -2.56
N LYS A 15 13.66 -0.76 -1.76
CA LYS A 15 14.76 -1.41 -1.04
C LYS A 15 14.29 -1.82 0.35
N PHE A 16 14.92 -2.85 0.91
CA PHE A 16 14.81 -3.15 2.34
C PHE A 16 14.97 -1.85 3.15
N ASP A 17 14.11 -1.65 4.15
CA ASP A 17 14.11 -0.45 5.00
C ASP A 17 13.78 0.88 4.28
N SER A 18 12.97 0.85 3.22
CA SER A 18 12.40 2.09 2.69
C SER A 18 11.32 2.61 3.64
N TYR A 19 11.58 3.78 4.26
CA TYR A 19 10.65 4.44 5.18
C TYR A 19 10.15 5.75 4.57
N GLY A 20 8.85 6.01 4.74
CA GLY A 20 8.22 7.25 4.29
C GLY A 20 8.23 7.46 2.78
N VAL A 21 8.14 6.37 2.01
CA VAL A 21 8.11 6.42 0.55
C VAL A 21 6.69 6.50 0.03
N ASN A 22 6.51 7.13 -1.13
CA ASN A 22 5.22 7.10 -1.81
C ASN A 22 5.25 6.04 -2.90
N VAL A 23 4.20 5.23 -2.98
CA VAL A 23 4.05 4.20 -4.01
C VAL A 23 2.67 4.31 -4.62
N ARG A 24 2.59 3.97 -5.91
CA ARG A 24 1.35 4.02 -6.68
C ARG A 24 1.24 2.75 -7.50
N GLY A 25 0.04 2.20 -7.61
CA GLY A 25 -0.19 1.04 -8.46
C GLY A 25 -1.65 0.64 -8.57
N GLU A 26 -1.91 -0.28 -9.50
CA GLU A 26 -3.24 -0.82 -9.74
C GLU A 26 -3.54 -1.92 -8.73
N VAL A 27 -4.72 -1.85 -8.13
CA VAL A 27 -5.22 -2.84 -7.19
C VAL A 27 -5.65 -4.11 -7.94
N GLY A 28 -5.05 -5.23 -7.57
CA GLY A 28 -5.37 -6.55 -8.09
C GLY A 28 -6.25 -7.39 -7.16
N LEU A 29 -5.80 -8.61 -6.86
CA LEU A 29 -6.50 -9.52 -5.96
C LEU A 29 -6.51 -8.96 -4.54
N GLN A 30 -7.68 -8.95 -3.89
CA GLN A 30 -7.87 -8.40 -2.55
C GLN A 30 -8.49 -9.44 -1.62
N ARG A 31 -8.04 -9.45 -0.37
CA ARG A 31 -8.74 -10.10 0.75
C ARG A 31 -9.50 -9.04 1.56
N PRO A 32 -10.74 -9.32 1.99
CA PRO A 32 -11.44 -8.46 2.93
C PRO A 32 -10.61 -8.17 4.17
N ALA A 33 -10.87 -7.04 4.83
CA ALA A 33 -10.20 -6.71 6.08
C ALA A 33 -10.48 -7.77 7.15
N PHE A 34 -9.45 -8.14 7.91
CA PHE A 34 -9.53 -9.15 8.96
C PHE A 34 -8.86 -8.64 10.25
N PRO A 35 -9.31 -9.08 11.44
CA PRO A 35 -8.65 -8.71 12.70
C PRO A 35 -7.20 -9.18 12.74
N ARG A 36 -6.30 -8.36 13.27
CA ARG A 36 -4.93 -8.79 13.56
C ARG A 36 -4.93 -9.70 14.79
N ASN A 37 -4.12 -10.75 14.74
CA ASN A 37 -3.93 -11.73 15.83
C ASN A 37 -2.67 -11.46 16.66
N ASP A 38 -1.84 -10.52 16.24
CA ASP A 38 -0.75 -10.00 17.06
C ASP A 38 -1.33 -9.14 18.20
N ARG A 39 -0.53 -8.87 19.24
CA ARG A 39 -0.96 -8.09 20.42
C ARG A 39 -1.37 -6.64 20.09
N SER A 40 -1.36 -6.24 18.81
CA SER A 40 -1.84 -4.94 18.37
C SER A 40 -3.35 -4.96 18.16
N LYS A 41 -4.06 -4.00 18.73
CA LYS A 41 -5.49 -3.80 18.45
C LYS A 41 -5.60 -3.21 17.05
N GLY A 42 -6.26 -3.92 16.12
CA GLY A 42 -6.52 -3.38 14.80
C GLY A 42 -6.91 -4.44 13.78
N TYR A 43 -6.95 -4.01 12.53
CA TYR A 43 -7.31 -4.81 11.37
C TYR A 43 -6.18 -4.76 10.35
N ALA A 44 -6.18 -5.75 9.47
CA ALA A 44 -5.30 -5.81 8.32
C ALA A 44 -6.11 -6.07 7.04
N MET A 45 -5.60 -5.57 5.92
CA MET A 45 -6.11 -5.85 4.59
C MET A 45 -4.94 -6.21 3.69
N ARG A 46 -5.06 -7.33 2.97
CA ARG A 46 -4.02 -7.81 2.06
C ARG A 46 -4.52 -7.77 0.62
N PHE A 47 -3.75 -7.17 -0.27
CA PHE A 47 -4.07 -7.12 -1.69
C PHE A 47 -2.80 -7.07 -2.53
N SER A 48 -2.89 -7.43 -3.80
CA SER A 48 -1.78 -7.24 -4.72
C SER A 48 -1.87 -5.87 -5.36
N MET A 49 -0.73 -5.21 -5.55
CA MET A 49 -0.60 -3.97 -6.28
C MET A 49 0.36 -4.17 -7.45
N THR A 50 0.00 -3.67 -8.62
CA THR A 50 0.84 -3.71 -9.81
C THR A 50 1.32 -2.32 -10.17
N ASP A 51 2.61 -2.18 -10.33
CA ASP A 51 3.24 -0.95 -10.82
C ASP A 51 2.84 -0.70 -12.28
N PRO A 52 2.35 0.50 -12.64
CA PRO A 52 1.93 0.83 -14.00
C PRO A 52 3.05 0.71 -15.04
N ASP A 53 4.22 1.20 -14.66
CA ASP A 53 5.30 1.51 -15.60
C ASP A 53 6.17 0.27 -15.83
N THR A 54 6.20 -0.63 -14.86
CA THR A 54 7.06 -1.81 -14.87
C THR A 54 6.31 -3.14 -14.86
N GLU A 55 4.97 -3.11 -14.77
CA GLU A 55 4.08 -4.28 -14.60
C GLU A 55 4.45 -5.16 -13.38
N ASN A 56 5.32 -4.67 -12.49
CA ASN A 56 5.77 -5.43 -11.34
C ASN A 56 4.66 -5.54 -10.31
N LYS A 57 4.39 -6.77 -9.89
CA LYS A 57 3.38 -7.06 -8.88
C LYS A 57 4.01 -7.29 -7.51
N ARG A 58 3.41 -6.70 -6.47
CA ARG A 58 3.76 -6.92 -5.06
C ARG A 58 2.52 -7.15 -4.21
N TRP A 59 2.68 -7.89 -3.11
CA TRP A 59 1.66 -7.94 -2.07
C TRP A 59 1.82 -6.74 -1.15
N VAL A 60 0.69 -6.16 -0.78
CA VAL A 60 0.58 -5.03 0.14
C VAL A 60 -0.24 -5.48 1.34
N TYR A 61 0.26 -5.12 2.51
CA TYR A 61 -0.35 -5.35 3.80
C TYR A 61 -0.66 -4.00 4.44
N LEU A 62 -1.92 -3.57 4.31
CA LEU A 62 -2.41 -2.38 4.99
C LEU A 62 -2.87 -2.73 6.39
N THR A 63 -2.55 -1.89 7.36
CA THR A 63 -3.06 -2.04 8.73
C THR A 63 -3.70 -0.75 9.20
N ALA A 64 -4.82 -0.89 9.92
CA ALA A 64 -5.57 0.26 10.42
C ALA A 64 -6.28 -0.08 11.75
N PRO A 65 -6.55 0.91 12.62
CA PRO A 65 -7.26 0.67 13.87
C PRO A 65 -8.70 0.17 13.69
N LYS A 66 -9.40 0.65 12.65
CA LYS A 66 -10.78 0.25 12.32
C LYS A 66 -10.89 -0.16 10.86
N VAL A 67 -11.87 -1.02 10.55
CA VAL A 67 -12.18 -1.43 9.16
C VAL A 67 -12.56 -0.23 8.29
N SER A 68 -13.25 0.76 8.86
CA SER A 68 -13.66 1.99 8.16
C SER A 68 -12.50 2.87 7.71
N ASP A 69 -11.30 2.65 8.25
CA ASP A 69 -10.15 3.49 7.95
C ASP A 69 -9.48 3.06 6.62
N PHE A 70 -9.69 1.82 6.16
CA PHE A 70 -9.12 1.32 4.90
C PHE A 70 -9.67 2.05 3.66
N PRO A 71 -8.90 2.09 2.56
CA PRO A 71 -9.40 2.64 1.31
C PRO A 71 -10.56 1.80 0.77
N VAL A 72 -11.62 2.48 0.31
CA VAL A 72 -12.68 1.83 -0.47
C VAL A 72 -12.19 1.67 -1.90
N MET A 73 -11.77 0.46 -2.25
CA MET A 73 -11.17 0.15 -3.55
C MET A 73 -11.72 -1.15 -4.13
N LYS A 74 -11.59 -1.30 -5.46
CA LYS A 74 -11.90 -2.54 -6.20
C LYS A 74 -10.72 -2.91 -7.07
N ARG A 75 -10.73 -4.13 -7.61
CA ARG A 75 -9.80 -4.53 -8.67
C ARG A 75 -9.85 -3.53 -9.83
N GLY A 76 -8.69 -3.09 -10.32
CA GLY A 76 -8.55 -2.10 -11.38
C GLY A 76 -8.55 -0.65 -10.91
N TYR A 77 -8.65 -0.38 -9.60
CA TYR A 77 -8.47 0.98 -9.08
C TYR A 77 -7.00 1.31 -9.01
N VAL A 78 -6.65 2.58 -9.21
CA VAL A 78 -5.31 3.09 -8.85
C VAL A 78 -5.32 3.44 -7.37
N LEU A 79 -4.37 2.88 -6.63
CA LEU A 79 -4.12 3.17 -5.23
C LEU A 79 -2.80 3.92 -5.11
N GLU A 80 -2.83 5.04 -4.39
CA GLU A 80 -1.66 5.76 -3.94
C GLU A 80 -1.51 5.56 -2.44
N LEU A 81 -0.31 5.17 -2.02
CA LEU A 81 0.10 5.14 -0.62
C LEU A 81 1.17 6.21 -0.45
N THR A 82 0.92 7.16 0.44
CA THR A 82 1.86 8.24 0.76
C THR A 82 2.48 7.95 2.12
N ASN A 83 3.79 8.19 2.25
CA ASN A 83 4.53 7.95 3.49
C ASN A 83 4.41 6.49 4.00
N ALA A 84 4.50 5.53 3.08
CA ALA A 84 4.44 4.10 3.36
C ALA A 84 5.81 3.55 3.77
N ASN A 85 5.81 2.45 4.54
CA ASN A 85 7.01 1.74 4.92
C ASN A 85 7.10 0.40 4.20
N PHE A 86 8.30 0.00 3.83
CA PHE A 86 8.58 -1.28 3.20
C PHE A 86 9.41 -2.15 4.12
N THR A 87 8.94 -3.37 4.36
CA THR A 87 9.58 -4.31 5.28
C THR A 87 9.54 -5.70 4.69
N TYR A 88 10.64 -6.44 4.83
CA TYR A 88 10.66 -7.85 4.47
C TYR A 88 10.10 -8.70 5.61
N GLU A 89 9.22 -9.65 5.28
CA GLU A 89 8.75 -10.66 6.23
C GLU A 89 9.13 -12.04 5.68
N GLU A 90 10.07 -12.71 6.35
CA GLU A 90 10.62 -14.01 5.93
C GLU A 90 9.55 -15.07 5.63
N GLU A 91 8.42 -15.05 6.33
CA GLU A 91 7.34 -16.04 6.16
C GLU A 91 6.47 -15.80 4.91
N ASN A 92 6.41 -14.56 4.38
CA ASN A 92 5.51 -14.18 3.29
C ASN A 92 6.23 -13.58 2.07
N GLY A 93 7.55 -13.41 2.14
CA GLY A 93 8.36 -12.73 1.15
C GLY A 93 8.35 -11.20 1.31
N TRP A 94 8.48 -10.49 0.20
CA TRP A 94 8.53 -9.03 0.19
C TRP A 94 7.12 -8.44 0.20
N GLU A 95 6.78 -7.66 1.23
CA GLU A 95 5.49 -7.00 1.36
C GLU A 95 5.64 -5.50 1.68
N ILE A 96 4.73 -4.69 1.15
CA ILE A 96 4.62 -3.27 1.53
C ILE A 96 3.77 -3.18 2.78
N ARG A 97 4.30 -2.62 3.88
CA ARG A 97 3.56 -2.41 5.13
C ARG A 97 3.21 -0.94 5.31
N ALA A 98 1.97 -0.61 4.96
CA ALA A 98 1.45 0.73 5.19
C ALA A 98 0.48 0.71 6.39
N SER A 99 0.69 1.63 7.33
CA SER A 99 -0.17 1.78 8.50
C SER A 99 -0.52 3.23 8.72
N TYR A 100 -1.80 3.48 8.99
CA TYR A 100 -2.26 4.78 9.45
C TYR A 100 -1.50 5.24 10.72
N SER A 101 -1.17 4.28 11.60
CA SER A 101 -0.42 4.57 12.83
C SER A 101 1.05 4.95 12.59
N MET A 102 1.58 4.67 11.39
CA MET A 102 2.92 5.05 10.98
C MET A 102 2.92 6.34 10.14
N GLY A 103 1.77 7.04 10.08
CA GLY A 103 1.63 8.27 9.30
C GLY A 103 1.43 8.04 7.80
N CYS A 104 1.16 6.80 7.38
CA CYS A 104 0.81 6.52 5.99
C CYS A 104 -0.64 6.93 5.70
N THR A 105 -0.86 7.59 4.57
CA THR A 105 -2.19 7.91 4.05
C THR A 105 -2.41 7.23 2.71
N TRP A 106 -3.66 7.10 2.31
CA TRP A 106 -4.02 6.43 1.06
C TRP A 106 -5.14 7.15 0.31
N SER A 107 -5.05 7.13 -1.01
CA SER A 107 -6.09 7.57 -1.93
C SER A 107 -6.34 6.45 -2.94
N ALA A 108 -7.59 6.17 -3.26
CA ALA A 108 -7.95 5.18 -4.28
C ALA A 108 -8.99 5.76 -5.22
N CYS A 109 -8.74 5.69 -6.53
CA CYS A 109 -9.64 6.19 -7.56
C CYS A 109 -9.92 5.11 -8.62
N PRO A 110 -11.13 5.08 -9.21
CA PRO A 110 -11.37 4.33 -10.43
C PRO A 110 -10.58 4.95 -11.58
N GLY A 111 -9.88 4.13 -12.38
CA GLY A 111 -9.30 4.61 -13.64
C GLY A 111 -8.01 3.92 -14.04
N GLU A 112 -7.53 4.30 -15.22
CA GLU A 112 -6.19 4.03 -15.72
C GLU A 112 -5.26 5.18 -15.28
N PHE A 113 -3.96 4.94 -15.29
CA PHE A 113 -2.95 5.94 -14.94
C PHE A 113 -3.01 7.09 -15.94
N ASN A 114 -3.27 8.31 -15.46
CA ASN A 114 -3.12 9.54 -16.25
C ASN A 114 -1.68 10.07 -16.16
#